data_AF-A0A944AFX6-F1
#
_entry.id   AF-A0A944AFX6-F1
#
_cell.length_a   1.000
_cell.length_b   1.000
_cell.length_c   1.000
_cell.angle_alpha   90.00
_cell.angle_beta   90.00
_cell.angle_gamma   90.00
#
_symmetry.space_group_name_H-M   'P 1'
#
loop_
_entity.id
_entity.type
_entity.pdbx_description
1 polymer ?
#
loop_
_entity_poly.entity_id
_entity_poly.type
_entity_poly.pdbx_seq_one_letter_code
_entity_poly.pdbx_strand_id
1 'polypeptide(L)'
;MKIKTCTLLLLAAVACTKNQVPSEKSGFVSLSLTTDELVADMTRSNVSDYTSLPAASDFTISIVNSASEPVWSGKISEWDPTTALPSGNYGVTASYGSNETEGFDCPYFSGTQSFAITGGQTTAVKVPVSLRNTVVKIACTQAFKNYFKDYSFKFSRDNADVVSFVKDETRGAFIDGYKITLSGAMKSEVKDFSFSKEYTNLDEATAYTFTFDLTNVGGASLSISFNNTTETVDLGDIELNN
;
A
#
# COMPACT_ATOMS: atom_id res chain seq x y z
N MET A 1 -47.87 68.15 3.79
CA MET A 1 -47.54 67.19 2.72
C MET A 1 -46.02 67.08 2.65
N LYS A 2 -45.45 65.89 2.89
CA LYS A 2 -44.01 65.60 3.04
C LYS A 2 -43.42 65.07 1.73
N ILE A 3 -42.26 65.56 1.27
CA ILE A 3 -41.40 64.94 0.24
C ILE A 3 -39.94 65.29 0.62
N LYS A 4 -39.25 64.53 1.48
CA LYS A 4 -38.39 63.34 1.25
C LYS A 4 -37.29 63.50 0.19
N THR A 5 -36.13 63.93 0.66
CA THR A 5 -34.79 63.87 0.05
C THR A 5 -34.40 62.44 -0.30
N CYS A 6 -33.91 62.22 -1.52
CA CYS A 6 -33.36 60.94 -1.98
C CYS A 6 -31.85 61.13 -2.22
N THR A 7 -31.05 60.73 -1.22
CA THR A 7 -29.59 60.73 -1.30
C THR A 7 -29.15 59.44 -1.99
N LEU A 8 -28.57 59.57 -3.18
CA LEU A 8 -28.03 58.46 -3.98
C LEU A 8 -26.69 58.03 -3.38
N LEU A 9 -26.65 56.83 -2.78
CA LEU A 9 -25.46 56.22 -2.20
C LEU A 9 -24.74 55.40 -3.29
N LEU A 10 -23.56 55.84 -3.72
CA LEU A 10 -22.68 55.09 -4.62
C LEU A 10 -21.99 53.96 -3.81
N LEU A 11 -22.35 52.71 -4.06
CA LEU A 11 -21.62 51.55 -3.55
C LEU A 11 -20.40 51.28 -4.45
N ALA A 12 -19.20 51.56 -3.93
CA ALA A 12 -17.97 51.06 -4.51
C ALA A 12 -17.76 49.60 -4.07
N ALA A 13 -17.90 48.65 -4.99
CA ALA A 13 -17.51 47.26 -4.76
C ALA A 13 -15.99 47.15 -4.82
N VAL A 14 -15.35 47.09 -3.65
CA VAL A 14 -13.95 46.66 -3.50
C VAL A 14 -13.90 45.14 -3.65
N ALA A 15 -13.49 44.68 -4.82
CA ALA A 15 -13.08 43.30 -5.04
C ALA A 15 -11.71 43.09 -4.38
N CYS A 16 -11.69 42.66 -3.12
CA CYS A 16 -10.46 42.24 -2.45
C CYS A 16 -10.10 40.82 -2.91
N THR A 17 -9.18 40.72 -3.87
CA THR A 17 -8.38 39.51 -4.04
C THR A 17 -7.51 39.37 -2.80
N LYS A 18 -7.88 38.47 -1.88
CA LYS A 18 -7.22 38.28 -0.60
C LYS A 18 -5.92 37.51 -0.82
N ASN A 19 -4.88 38.18 -1.32
CA ASN A 19 -3.51 37.69 -1.17
C ASN A 19 -3.17 37.78 0.33
N GLN A 20 -3.29 36.66 1.05
CA GLN A 20 -2.96 36.60 2.47
C GLN A 20 -1.44 36.66 2.63
N VAL A 21 -0.94 37.84 2.97
CA VAL A 21 0.46 38.01 3.40
C VAL A 21 0.61 37.33 4.77
N PRO A 22 1.63 36.48 4.96
CA PRO A 22 1.86 35.83 6.24
C PRO A 22 2.21 36.89 7.29
N SER A 23 1.43 36.94 8.37
CA SER A 23 1.78 37.71 9.56
C SER A 23 2.92 37.02 10.33
N GLU A 24 3.60 37.70 11.27
CA GLU A 24 4.58 37.05 12.18
C GLU A 24 3.99 35.87 12.99
N LYS A 25 2.66 35.68 12.96
CA LYS A 25 1.94 34.61 13.64
C LYS A 25 1.57 33.42 12.73
N SER A 26 1.91 33.48 11.44
CA SER A 26 1.51 32.48 10.44
C SER A 26 2.60 32.29 9.38
N GLY A 27 2.75 31.08 8.87
CA GLY A 27 3.66 30.78 7.76
C GLY A 27 2.99 29.88 6.73
N PHE A 28 3.80 29.37 5.81
CA PHE A 28 3.37 28.51 4.71
C PHE A 28 4.14 27.19 4.73
N VAL A 29 3.60 26.18 4.05
CA VAL A 29 4.28 24.90 3.85
C VAL A 29 4.20 24.46 2.39
N SER A 30 5.36 24.18 1.82
CA SER A 30 5.48 23.53 0.51
C SER A 30 5.79 22.05 0.76
N LEU A 31 4.97 21.18 0.17
CA LEU A 31 5.05 19.74 0.35
C LEU A 31 5.56 19.08 -0.93
N SER A 32 6.44 18.11 -0.77
CA SER A 32 6.88 17.23 -1.84
C SER A 32 7.04 15.82 -1.28
N LEU A 33 6.88 14.81 -2.12
CA LEU A 33 7.13 13.43 -1.73
C LEU A 33 8.56 13.08 -2.11
N THR A 34 9.32 12.57 -1.15
CA THR A 34 10.52 11.83 -1.46
C THR A 34 10.19 10.36 -1.42
N THR A 35 10.69 9.71 -2.43
CA THR A 35 10.50 8.30 -2.61
C THR A 35 11.88 7.65 -2.49
N ASP A 36 12.78 8.26 -1.67
CA ASP A 36 14.23 8.04 -1.64
C ASP A 36 14.64 6.60 -1.25
N GLU A 37 13.69 5.72 -0.94
CA GLU A 37 13.90 4.29 -0.70
C GLU A 37 12.94 3.42 -1.53
N LEU A 38 12.41 3.96 -2.62
CA LEU A 38 11.68 3.18 -3.61
C LEU A 38 12.64 2.15 -4.16
N VAL A 39 12.50 0.94 -3.63
CA VAL A 39 12.79 -0.29 -4.35
C VAL A 39 14.26 -0.75 -4.35
N ALA A 40 15.23 0.09 -3.98
CA ALA A 40 16.63 -0.24 -4.20
C ALA A 40 17.36 -1.07 -3.12
N ASP A 41 16.90 -1.20 -1.86
CA ASP A 41 17.77 -1.89 -0.88
C ASP A 41 17.09 -2.45 0.39
N MET A 42 16.02 -3.24 0.25
CA MET A 42 15.68 -4.30 1.23
C MET A 42 14.81 -5.43 0.69
N THR A 43 14.57 -5.52 -0.62
CA THR A 43 14.30 -6.83 -1.25
C THR A 43 14.97 -6.96 -2.60
N ARG A 44 15.30 -8.21 -2.96
CA ARG A 44 15.99 -8.59 -4.20
C ARG A 44 15.16 -8.31 -5.49
N SER A 45 14.07 -7.53 -5.45
CA SER A 45 13.16 -7.29 -6.59
C SER A 45 12.50 -5.91 -6.54
N ASN A 46 12.17 -5.36 -7.72
CA ASN A 46 11.61 -4.03 -7.80
C ASN A 46 10.08 -3.99 -7.60
N VAL A 47 9.48 -3.02 -6.88
CA VAL A 47 8.00 -2.91 -6.74
C VAL A 47 7.34 -2.70 -8.10
N SER A 48 8.01 -1.99 -9.00
CA SER A 48 7.61 -1.84 -10.41
C SER A 48 7.57 -3.15 -11.20
N ASP A 49 8.14 -4.24 -10.67
CA ASP A 49 8.02 -5.58 -11.28
C ASP A 49 6.62 -6.17 -11.07
N TYR A 50 5.83 -5.61 -10.15
CA TYR A 50 4.54 -6.15 -9.72
C TYR A 50 3.35 -5.27 -10.07
N THR A 51 3.57 -3.95 -10.20
CA THR A 51 2.50 -3.00 -10.52
C THR A 51 3.07 -1.69 -11.07
N SER A 52 2.20 -0.85 -11.61
CA SER A 52 2.59 0.51 -12.02
C SER A 52 2.72 1.42 -10.80
N LEU A 53 3.82 2.17 -10.71
CA LEU A 53 4.04 3.09 -9.60
C LEU A 53 3.12 4.32 -9.74
N PRO A 54 2.51 4.79 -8.63
CA PRO A 54 1.70 6.01 -8.65
C PRO A 54 2.56 7.25 -8.93
N ALA A 55 1.98 8.23 -9.62
CA ALA A 55 2.60 9.55 -9.71
C ALA A 55 2.49 10.25 -8.34
N ALA A 56 3.40 11.19 -8.05
CA ALA A 56 3.35 11.94 -6.80
C ALA A 56 1.99 12.66 -6.61
N SER A 57 1.38 13.15 -7.70
CA SER A 57 0.06 13.79 -7.68
C SER A 57 -1.08 12.85 -7.27
N ASP A 58 -0.89 11.53 -7.34
CA ASP A 58 -1.92 10.55 -7.00
C ASP A 58 -2.01 10.30 -5.50
N PHE A 59 -1.07 10.82 -4.70
CA PHE A 59 -1.11 10.67 -3.25
C PHE A 59 -2.10 11.63 -2.62
N THR A 60 -2.75 11.15 -1.58
CA THR A 60 -3.50 11.97 -0.63
C THR A 60 -2.57 12.38 0.51
N ILE A 61 -2.71 13.60 1.04
CA ILE A 61 -2.05 14.01 2.27
C ILE A 61 -3.10 14.35 3.34
N SER A 62 -2.74 14.15 4.59
CA SER A 62 -3.48 14.58 5.78
C SER A 62 -2.54 15.40 6.66
N ILE A 63 -2.89 16.66 6.92
CA ILE A 63 -2.12 17.56 7.79
C ILE A 63 -2.87 17.66 9.11
N VAL A 64 -2.15 17.49 10.21
CA VAL A 64 -2.66 17.64 11.58
C VAL A 64 -1.80 18.62 12.36
N ASN A 65 -2.40 19.31 13.33
CA ASN A 65 -1.67 20.16 14.27
C ASN A 65 -1.07 19.33 15.42
N SER A 66 -0.37 19.99 16.36
CA SER A 66 0.23 19.32 17.52
C SER A 66 -0.77 18.63 18.46
N ALA A 67 -2.06 18.98 18.40
CA ALA A 67 -3.14 18.32 19.14
C ALA A 67 -3.76 17.15 18.36
N SER A 68 -3.18 16.77 17.21
CA SER A 68 -3.72 15.77 16.27
C SER A 68 -5.08 16.16 15.67
N GLU A 69 -5.44 17.45 15.71
CA GLU A 69 -6.66 17.94 15.07
C GLU A 69 -6.43 18.07 13.56
N PRO A 70 -7.39 17.61 12.73
CA PRO A 70 -7.28 17.75 11.27
C PRO A 70 -7.22 19.21 10.84
N VAL A 71 -6.22 19.53 10.04
CA VAL A 71 -6.03 20.86 9.42
C VAL A 71 -6.46 20.82 7.96
N TRP A 72 -6.05 19.78 7.22
CA TRP A 72 -6.35 19.63 5.80
C TRP A 72 -6.25 18.16 5.37
N SER A 73 -7.05 17.74 4.40
CA SER A 73 -6.93 16.42 3.77
C SER A 73 -7.43 16.46 2.32
N GLY A 74 -6.73 15.77 1.41
CA GLY A 74 -7.01 15.79 -0.03
C GLY A 74 -5.80 15.33 -0.86
N LYS A 75 -5.89 15.37 -2.20
CA LYS A 75 -4.75 15.01 -3.06
C LYS A 75 -3.63 16.03 -2.91
N ILE A 76 -2.37 15.62 -2.91
CA ILE A 76 -1.25 16.57 -2.81
C ILE A 76 -1.29 17.64 -3.92
N SER A 77 -1.83 17.31 -5.09
CA SER A 77 -2.03 18.25 -6.21
C SER A 77 -3.08 19.34 -5.92
N GLU A 78 -3.94 19.13 -4.93
CA GLU A 78 -4.97 20.08 -4.49
C GLU A 78 -4.49 20.94 -3.32
N TRP A 79 -3.33 20.62 -2.73
CA TRP A 79 -2.74 21.42 -1.68
C TRP A 79 -2.29 22.77 -2.24
N ASP A 80 -2.84 23.86 -1.69
CA ASP A 80 -2.38 25.22 -1.98
C ASP A 80 -1.23 25.58 -1.03
N PRO A 81 0.03 25.66 -1.51
CA PRO A 81 1.18 26.01 -0.67
C PRO A 81 1.13 27.45 -0.15
N THR A 82 0.18 28.28 -0.59
CA THR A 82 -0.07 29.63 -0.07
C THR A 82 -1.11 29.66 1.06
N THR A 83 -1.59 28.50 1.51
CA THR A 83 -2.47 28.38 2.68
C THR A 83 -1.73 28.81 3.94
N ALA A 84 -2.14 29.94 4.55
CA ALA A 84 -1.56 30.45 5.78
C ALA A 84 -1.96 29.58 6.98
N LEU A 85 -0.97 28.98 7.63
CA LEU A 85 -1.15 28.19 8.85
C LEU A 85 -0.51 28.89 10.05
N PRO A 86 -1.12 28.85 11.25
CA PRO A 86 -0.52 29.42 12.46
C PRO A 86 0.87 28.85 12.73
N SER A 87 1.77 29.67 13.25
CA SER A 87 3.08 29.20 13.73
C SER A 87 2.90 28.10 14.77
N GLY A 88 3.62 26.99 14.63
CA GLY A 88 3.45 25.82 15.48
C GLY A 88 3.99 24.53 14.86
N ASN A 89 3.79 23.42 15.56
CA ASN A 89 4.21 22.09 15.12
C ASN A 89 3.05 21.36 14.45
N TYR A 90 3.37 20.63 13.38
CA TYR A 90 2.42 19.90 12.55
C TYR A 90 2.99 18.54 12.16
N GLY A 91 2.10 17.63 11.79
CA GLY A 91 2.42 16.38 11.10
C GLY A 91 1.73 16.34 9.76
N VAL A 92 2.38 15.75 8.77
CA VAL A 92 1.75 15.38 7.50
C VAL A 92 1.92 13.88 7.27
N THR A 93 0.84 13.21 6.92
CA THR A 93 0.86 11.83 6.42
C THR A 93 0.51 11.85 4.94
N ALA A 94 1.32 11.25 4.09
CA ALA A 94 1.04 11.04 2.67
C ALA A 94 0.74 9.57 2.42
N SER A 95 -0.28 9.26 1.62
CA SER A 95 -0.64 7.87 1.28
C SER A 95 -1.18 7.71 -0.14
N TYR A 96 -0.97 6.52 -0.70
CA TYR A 96 -1.58 6.03 -1.93
C TYR A 96 -2.07 4.60 -1.68
N GLY A 97 -3.30 4.26 -2.10
CA GLY A 97 -3.94 2.99 -1.73
C GLY A 97 -4.42 2.99 -0.27
N SER A 98 -4.68 1.81 0.29
CA SER A 98 -4.99 1.64 1.72
C SER A 98 -4.53 0.30 2.25
N ASN A 99 -4.31 0.21 3.56
CA ASN A 99 -4.05 -1.05 4.26
C ASN A 99 -5.28 -1.99 4.28
N GLU A 100 -6.47 -1.47 4.01
CA GLU A 100 -7.72 -2.23 3.95
C GLU A 100 -7.97 -2.85 2.57
N THR A 101 -7.18 -2.49 1.55
CA THR A 101 -7.31 -2.99 0.19
C THR A 101 -6.12 -3.85 -0.15
N GLU A 102 -6.36 -5.14 -0.37
CA GLU A 102 -5.34 -6.13 -0.67
C GLU A 102 -5.64 -6.82 -2.02
N GLY A 103 -4.64 -7.46 -2.60
CA GLY A 103 -4.75 -8.23 -3.84
C GLY A 103 -3.80 -7.77 -4.94
N PHE A 104 -4.10 -8.19 -6.17
CA PHE A 104 -3.31 -7.80 -7.34
C PHE A 104 -3.50 -6.31 -7.63
N ASP A 105 -2.42 -5.62 -7.98
CA ASP A 105 -2.45 -4.20 -8.36
C ASP A 105 -3.01 -3.26 -7.27
N CYS A 106 -2.89 -3.67 -5.99
CA CYS A 106 -3.33 -2.91 -4.82
C CYS A 106 -2.15 -2.43 -3.93
N PRO A 107 -1.15 -1.69 -4.45
CA PRO A 107 -0.06 -1.23 -3.59
C PRO A 107 -0.54 -0.13 -2.63
N TYR A 108 -0.12 -0.24 -1.38
CA TYR A 108 -0.31 0.75 -0.33
C TYR A 108 1.03 1.39 0.02
N PHE A 109 1.18 2.67 -0.29
CA PHE A 109 2.31 3.49 0.12
C PHE A 109 1.88 4.44 1.22
N SER A 110 2.72 4.63 2.22
CA SER A 110 2.47 5.59 3.29
C SER A 110 3.76 6.16 3.86
N GLY A 111 3.68 7.37 4.38
CA GLY A 111 4.80 8.11 4.93
C GLY A 111 4.31 9.22 5.82
N THR A 112 5.04 9.52 6.90
CA THR A 112 4.70 10.62 7.80
C THR A 112 5.93 11.47 8.08
N GLN A 113 5.74 12.79 8.16
CA GLN A 113 6.80 13.74 8.47
C GLN A 113 6.26 14.82 9.43
N SER A 114 6.98 15.04 10.52
CA SER A 114 6.74 16.17 11.41
C SER A 114 7.49 17.41 10.92
N PHE A 115 6.90 18.58 11.08
CA PHE A 115 7.50 19.85 10.70
C PHE A 115 7.01 21.01 11.57
N ALA A 116 7.69 22.14 11.50
CA ALA A 116 7.31 23.36 12.20
C ALA A 116 7.08 24.50 11.21
N ILE A 117 6.05 25.29 11.48
CA ILE A 117 5.76 26.52 10.75
C ILE A 117 6.28 27.69 11.56
N THR A 118 7.16 28.47 10.94
CA THR A 118 7.68 29.73 11.50
C THR A 118 6.98 30.91 10.83
N GLY A 119 6.58 31.89 11.62
CA GLY A 119 5.88 33.07 11.15
C GLY A 119 6.64 33.82 10.05
N GLY A 120 5.94 34.22 8.99
CA GLY A 120 6.53 34.93 7.85
C GLY A 120 7.42 34.07 6.93
N GLN A 121 7.57 32.77 7.19
CA GLN A 121 8.42 31.87 6.40
C GLN A 121 7.61 30.83 5.64
N THR A 122 8.22 30.27 4.59
CA THR A 122 7.75 29.05 3.93
C THR A 122 8.64 27.88 4.35
N THR A 123 8.05 26.88 4.99
CA THR A 123 8.74 25.63 5.33
C THR A 123 8.64 24.66 4.16
N ALA A 124 9.76 24.21 3.61
CA ALA A 124 9.78 23.13 2.63
C ALA A 124 9.86 21.77 3.35
N VAL A 125 8.92 20.88 3.09
CA VAL A 125 8.85 19.55 3.72
C VAL A 125 8.88 18.48 2.63
N LYS A 126 9.80 17.53 2.79
CA LYS A 126 9.89 16.32 2.00
C LYS A 126 9.31 15.18 2.83
N VAL A 127 8.26 14.54 2.34
CA VAL A 127 7.60 13.42 3.03
C VAL A 127 8.14 12.12 2.44
N PRO A 128 8.93 11.33 3.20
CA PRO A 128 9.39 10.03 2.74
C PRO A 128 8.21 9.05 2.70
N VAL A 129 7.96 8.42 1.55
CA VAL A 129 6.93 7.38 1.39
C VAL A 129 7.55 6.05 0.99
N SER A 130 7.07 4.96 1.59
CA SER A 130 7.51 3.59 1.30
C SER A 130 6.33 2.64 1.15
N LEU A 131 6.56 1.50 0.50
CA LEU A 131 5.55 0.45 0.38
C LEU A 131 5.29 -0.14 1.76
N ARG A 132 4.02 -0.25 2.14
CA ARG A 132 3.59 -0.80 3.44
C ARG A 132 3.09 -2.24 3.33
N ASN A 133 2.76 -2.71 2.13
CA ASN A 133 2.39 -4.11 1.94
C ASN A 133 3.62 -5.02 1.88
N THR A 134 3.35 -6.30 2.15
CA THR A 134 4.12 -7.43 1.68
C THR A 134 3.64 -7.83 0.28
N VAL A 135 4.55 -8.19 -0.62
CA VAL A 135 4.19 -8.79 -1.91
C VAL A 135 4.30 -10.31 -1.80
N VAL A 136 3.27 -11.05 -2.20
CA VAL A 136 3.29 -12.51 -2.28
C VAL A 136 3.11 -13.01 -3.70
N LYS A 137 3.84 -14.06 -4.07
CA LYS A 137 3.79 -14.72 -5.38
C LYS A 137 3.72 -16.22 -5.21
N ILE A 138 3.15 -16.87 -6.21
CA ILE A 138 3.16 -18.32 -6.34
C ILE A 138 4.07 -18.70 -7.50
N ALA A 139 4.91 -19.71 -7.29
CA ALA A 139 5.64 -20.38 -8.35
C ALA A 139 5.41 -21.88 -8.26
N CYS A 140 5.23 -22.56 -9.39
CA CYS A 140 5.10 -24.02 -9.44
C CYS A 140 6.16 -24.58 -10.38
N THR A 141 6.90 -25.60 -9.95
CA THR A 141 7.90 -26.25 -10.79
C THR A 141 7.25 -27.09 -11.88
N GLN A 142 8.02 -27.48 -12.90
CA GLN A 142 7.52 -28.37 -13.95
C GLN A 142 7.08 -29.73 -13.39
N ALA A 143 7.77 -30.25 -12.38
CA ALA A 143 7.40 -31.51 -11.72
C ALA A 143 6.00 -31.40 -11.07
N PHE A 144 5.76 -30.32 -10.32
CA PHE A 144 4.45 -30.03 -9.75
C PHE A 144 3.36 -29.93 -10.82
N LYS A 145 3.62 -29.15 -11.88
CA LYS A 145 2.66 -28.95 -13.00
C LYS A 145 2.35 -30.22 -13.80
N ASN A 146 3.30 -31.15 -13.89
CA ASN A 146 3.09 -32.41 -14.59
C ASN A 146 2.17 -33.36 -13.81
N TYR A 147 2.31 -33.36 -12.49
CA TYR A 147 1.56 -34.22 -11.59
C TYR A 147 0.13 -33.71 -11.33
N PHE A 148 -0.02 -32.42 -10.98
CA PHE A 148 -1.33 -31.82 -10.72
C PHE A 148 -1.92 -31.20 -11.99
N LYS A 149 -3.06 -31.74 -12.43
CA LYS A 149 -3.75 -31.29 -13.65
C LYS A 149 -4.46 -29.95 -13.45
N ASP A 150 -4.90 -29.69 -12.22
CA ASP A 150 -5.53 -28.44 -11.81
C ASP A 150 -5.07 -28.07 -10.40
N TYR A 151 -4.95 -26.77 -10.13
CA TYR A 151 -4.56 -26.28 -8.82
C TYR A 151 -4.93 -24.80 -8.63
N SER A 152 -5.14 -24.43 -7.37
CA SER A 152 -5.34 -23.05 -6.96
C SER A 152 -4.74 -22.84 -5.58
N PHE A 153 -4.30 -21.61 -5.32
CA PHE A 153 -3.81 -21.20 -4.02
C PHE A 153 -4.58 -19.97 -3.55
N LYS A 154 -4.66 -19.80 -2.24
CA LYS A 154 -5.43 -18.73 -1.64
C LYS A 154 -4.77 -18.23 -0.38
N PHE A 155 -4.61 -16.92 -0.28
CA PHE A 155 -4.31 -16.25 0.96
C PHE A 155 -5.61 -15.77 1.61
N SER A 156 -5.77 -16.03 2.90
CA SER A 156 -6.95 -15.66 3.70
C SER A 156 -6.54 -15.10 5.06
N ARG A 157 -7.34 -14.19 5.61
CA ARG A 157 -7.21 -13.65 6.98
C ARG A 157 -8.51 -13.88 7.73
N ASP A 158 -8.45 -14.50 8.90
CA ASP A 158 -9.61 -14.81 9.75
C ASP A 158 -10.76 -15.52 9.00
N ASN A 159 -10.40 -16.46 8.12
CA ASN A 159 -11.28 -17.21 7.21
C ASN A 159 -11.96 -16.39 6.10
N ALA A 160 -11.63 -15.10 5.96
CA ALA A 160 -12.02 -14.28 4.81
C ALA A 160 -10.95 -14.37 3.72
N ASP A 161 -11.40 -14.49 2.47
CA ASP A 161 -10.53 -14.56 1.31
C ASP A 161 -9.89 -13.20 1.05
N VAL A 162 -8.56 -13.16 0.96
CA VAL A 162 -7.79 -11.94 0.65
C VAL A 162 -7.44 -11.92 -0.83
N VAL A 163 -6.77 -12.96 -1.32
CA VAL A 163 -6.39 -13.08 -2.73
C VAL A 163 -6.31 -14.54 -3.17
N SER A 164 -6.80 -14.82 -4.37
CA SER A 164 -6.77 -16.15 -4.99
C SER A 164 -5.84 -16.17 -6.20
N PHE A 165 -4.94 -17.15 -6.22
CA PHE A 165 -4.06 -17.48 -7.32
C PHE A 165 -4.64 -18.69 -8.04
N VAL A 166 -5.30 -18.44 -9.17
CA VAL A 166 -5.73 -19.50 -10.08
C VAL A 166 -4.52 -20.17 -10.74
N LYS A 167 -4.76 -21.31 -11.39
CA LYS A 167 -3.72 -22.02 -12.14
C LYS A 167 -2.95 -21.07 -13.06
N ASP A 168 -1.61 -21.13 -12.94
CA ASP A 168 -0.66 -20.33 -13.72
C ASP A 168 -0.70 -18.81 -13.51
N GLU A 169 -1.38 -18.30 -12.47
CA GLU A 169 -1.23 -16.91 -12.03
C GLU A 169 0.19 -16.67 -11.48
N THR A 170 0.87 -15.65 -12.00
CA THR A 170 2.27 -15.34 -11.67
C THR A 170 2.47 -13.92 -11.13
N ARG A 171 1.44 -13.08 -11.13
CA ARG A 171 1.52 -11.71 -10.62
C ARG A 171 1.83 -11.71 -9.12
N GLY A 172 2.40 -10.61 -8.64
CA GLY A 172 2.51 -10.34 -7.21
C GLY A 172 1.21 -9.76 -6.67
N ALA A 173 0.74 -10.28 -5.54
CA ALA A 173 -0.36 -9.68 -4.79
C ALA A 173 0.18 -8.89 -3.60
N PHE A 174 -0.39 -7.74 -3.34
CA PHE A 174 -0.08 -6.87 -2.22
C PHE A 174 -0.99 -7.21 -1.05
N ILE A 175 -0.42 -7.62 0.08
CA ILE A 175 -1.17 -8.02 1.28
C ILE A 175 -0.56 -7.37 2.53
N ASP A 176 -1.32 -7.33 3.62
CA ASP A 176 -0.83 -7.14 4.98
C ASP A 176 -0.25 -8.48 5.50
N GLY A 177 1.07 -8.47 5.70
CA GLY A 177 1.88 -9.62 6.10
C GLY A 177 1.82 -10.00 7.58
N TYR A 178 1.07 -9.26 8.42
CA TYR A 178 1.07 -9.50 9.87
C TYR A 178 0.60 -10.92 10.24
N LYS A 179 -0.52 -11.37 9.65
CA LYS A 179 -1.05 -12.71 9.82
C LYS A 179 -1.87 -13.11 8.60
N ILE A 180 -1.42 -14.16 7.90
CA ILE A 180 -2.06 -14.65 6.69
C ILE A 180 -1.99 -16.19 6.61
N THR A 181 -3.05 -16.81 6.12
CA THR A 181 -3.10 -18.25 5.87
C THR A 181 -3.03 -18.53 4.38
N LEU A 182 -2.03 -19.31 3.95
CA LEU A 182 -1.94 -19.84 2.60
C LEU A 182 -2.57 -21.23 2.57
N SER A 183 -3.58 -21.40 1.72
CA SER A 183 -4.20 -22.70 1.44
C SER A 183 -4.02 -23.05 -0.02
N GLY A 184 -3.87 -24.34 -0.31
CA GLY A 184 -3.85 -24.86 -1.68
C GLY A 184 -4.86 -25.97 -1.87
N ALA A 185 -5.44 -26.04 -3.05
CA ALA A 185 -6.24 -27.16 -3.53
C ALA A 185 -5.65 -27.62 -4.85
N MET A 186 -5.28 -28.89 -4.94
CA MET A 186 -4.64 -29.48 -6.12
C MET A 186 -5.34 -30.78 -6.51
N LYS A 187 -5.52 -31.01 -7.81
CA LYS A 187 -6.16 -32.21 -8.36
C LYS A 187 -5.14 -33.03 -9.15
N SER A 188 -4.95 -34.28 -8.76
CA SER A 188 -4.22 -35.27 -9.57
C SER A 188 -5.20 -36.24 -10.24
N GLU A 189 -4.69 -37.18 -11.04
CA GLU A 189 -5.52 -38.24 -11.65
C GLU A 189 -6.03 -39.27 -10.62
N VAL A 190 -5.34 -39.38 -9.47
CA VAL A 190 -5.61 -40.41 -8.46
C VAL A 190 -6.42 -39.85 -7.30
N LYS A 191 -6.15 -38.60 -6.88
CA LYS A 191 -6.77 -38.00 -5.70
C LYS A 191 -6.64 -36.47 -5.70
N ASP A 192 -7.58 -35.81 -5.02
CA ASP A 192 -7.51 -34.40 -4.67
C ASP A 192 -6.75 -34.18 -3.35
N PHE A 193 -5.93 -33.15 -3.32
CA PHE A 193 -5.07 -32.78 -2.20
C PHE A 193 -5.35 -31.34 -1.78
N SER A 194 -5.25 -31.08 -0.48
CA SER A 194 -5.35 -29.74 0.06
C SER A 194 -4.43 -29.55 1.25
N PHE A 195 -3.93 -28.33 1.43
CA PHE A 195 -3.19 -27.94 2.62
C PHE A 195 -3.64 -26.55 3.08
N SER A 196 -3.32 -26.23 4.33
CA SER A 196 -3.50 -24.90 4.90
C SER A 196 -2.37 -24.64 5.90
N LYS A 197 -1.74 -23.47 5.79
CA LYS A 197 -0.59 -23.07 6.60
C LYS A 197 -0.66 -21.59 6.92
N GLU A 198 -0.46 -21.25 8.19
CA GLU A 198 -0.39 -19.87 8.66
C GLU A 198 1.05 -19.34 8.61
N TYR A 199 1.18 -18.09 8.19
CA TYR A 199 2.40 -17.29 8.21
C TYR A 199 2.12 -16.00 9.00
N THR A 200 3.09 -15.59 9.81
CA THR A 200 2.98 -14.38 10.63
C THR A 200 4.22 -13.53 10.47
N ASN A 201 4.06 -12.23 10.64
CA ASN A 201 5.14 -11.25 10.59
C ASN A 201 5.99 -11.33 9.30
N LEU A 202 5.33 -11.42 8.14
CA LEU A 202 6.02 -11.16 6.88
C LEU A 202 6.34 -9.67 6.80
N ASP A 203 7.54 -9.35 6.36
CA ASP A 203 8.05 -7.97 6.39
C ASP A 203 7.28 -7.10 5.38
N GLU A 204 6.99 -5.86 5.77
CA GLU A 204 6.53 -4.83 4.83
C GLU A 204 7.63 -4.57 3.79
N ALA A 205 7.27 -3.97 2.65
CA ALA A 205 8.18 -3.67 1.54
C ALA A 205 8.99 -4.89 1.03
N THR A 206 8.48 -6.10 1.26
CA THR A 206 9.19 -7.35 0.97
C THR A 206 8.39 -8.27 0.06
N ALA A 207 9.04 -8.82 -0.98
CA ALA A 207 8.46 -9.79 -1.90
C ALA A 207 8.83 -11.23 -1.55
N TYR A 208 7.82 -12.05 -1.26
CA TYR A 208 7.95 -13.48 -1.01
C TYR A 208 7.39 -14.28 -2.18
N THR A 209 8.18 -15.23 -2.68
CA THR A 209 7.70 -16.23 -3.66
C THR A 209 7.56 -17.56 -2.95
N PHE A 210 6.34 -18.09 -2.90
CA PHE A 210 6.03 -19.42 -2.42
C PHE A 210 6.15 -20.38 -3.60
N THR A 211 7.25 -21.13 -3.63
CA THR A 211 7.50 -22.12 -4.68
C THR A 211 7.00 -23.48 -4.25
N PHE A 212 6.17 -24.09 -5.08
CA PHE A 212 5.59 -25.42 -4.93
C PHE A 212 6.32 -26.41 -5.83
N ASP A 213 6.94 -27.42 -5.22
CA ASP A 213 7.67 -28.48 -5.91
C ASP A 213 7.32 -29.87 -5.35
N LEU A 214 7.56 -30.91 -6.16
CA LEU A 214 7.48 -32.31 -5.79
C LEU A 214 8.88 -32.89 -5.76
N THR A 215 9.40 -33.16 -4.56
CA THR A 215 10.77 -33.65 -4.37
C THR A 215 10.92 -35.17 -4.44
N ASN A 216 9.83 -35.92 -4.28
CA ASN A 216 9.83 -37.38 -4.44
C ASN A 216 8.64 -37.86 -5.28
N VAL A 217 8.94 -38.52 -6.40
CA VAL A 217 7.95 -39.10 -7.33
C VAL A 217 7.33 -40.41 -6.82
N GLY A 218 7.41 -40.67 -5.50
CA GLY A 218 6.91 -41.90 -4.85
C GLY A 218 6.25 -41.69 -3.48
N GLY A 219 6.06 -40.43 -3.08
CA GLY A 219 5.37 -39.98 -1.87
C GLY A 219 5.42 -38.46 -1.87
N ALA A 220 4.31 -37.79 -2.14
CA ALA A 220 4.34 -36.36 -2.43
C ALA A 220 4.49 -35.56 -1.15
N SER A 221 5.73 -35.24 -0.80
CA SER A 221 6.01 -34.10 0.02
C SER A 221 5.98 -32.84 -0.85
N LEU A 222 5.20 -31.85 -0.43
CA LEU A 222 5.18 -30.54 -1.04
C LEU A 222 6.26 -29.67 -0.39
N SER A 223 7.25 -29.25 -1.17
CA SER A 223 8.23 -28.28 -0.71
C SER A 223 7.69 -26.87 -0.92
N ILE A 224 7.71 -26.04 0.12
CA ILE A 224 7.41 -24.60 0.09
C ILE A 224 8.68 -23.85 0.46
N SER A 225 9.32 -23.19 -0.52
CA SER A 225 10.50 -22.36 -0.23
C SER A 225 10.14 -20.88 -0.13
N PHE A 226 10.60 -20.17 0.90
CA PHE A 226 10.53 -18.71 1.05
C PHE A 226 11.75 -18.17 1.84
N ASN A 227 12.32 -17.03 1.45
CA ASN A 227 13.42 -16.34 2.17
C ASN A 227 14.59 -17.27 2.61
N ASN A 228 15.11 -18.07 1.68
CA ASN A 228 16.13 -19.11 1.89
C ASN A 228 15.74 -20.26 2.84
N THR A 229 14.50 -20.27 3.34
CA THR A 229 13.90 -21.35 4.11
C THR A 229 13.16 -22.27 3.15
N THR A 230 13.33 -23.57 3.32
CA THR A 230 12.51 -24.57 2.64
C THR A 230 11.76 -25.36 3.70
N GLU A 231 10.44 -25.26 3.67
CA GLU A 231 9.56 -26.07 4.49
C GLU A 231 9.01 -27.24 3.67
N THR A 232 8.81 -28.38 4.32
CA THR A 232 8.18 -29.54 3.69
C THR A 232 6.83 -29.78 4.34
N VAL A 233 5.78 -29.78 3.53
CA VAL A 233 4.44 -30.19 3.92
C VAL A 233 4.24 -31.62 3.43
N ASP A 234 4.07 -32.55 4.36
CA ASP A 234 3.72 -33.93 4.03
C ASP A 234 2.26 -33.97 3.54
N LEU A 235 2.02 -34.47 2.32
CA LEU A 235 0.68 -34.63 1.78
C LEU A 235 0.06 -36.00 2.10
N GLY A 236 0.76 -36.83 2.90
CA GLY A 236 0.39 -38.21 3.22
C GLY A 236 0.76 -39.20 2.11
N ASP A 237 0.60 -40.50 2.40
CA ASP A 237 0.92 -41.58 1.46
C ASP A 237 0.13 -41.44 0.14
N ILE A 238 0.87 -41.41 -0.97
CA ILE A 238 0.30 -41.59 -2.31
C ILE A 238 0.36 -43.08 -2.61
N GLU A 239 -0.78 -43.75 -2.57
CA GLU A 239 -0.90 -45.05 -3.23
C GLU A 239 -0.79 -44.85 -4.74
N LEU A 240 0.39 -45.12 -5.29
CA LEU A 240 0.57 -45.29 -6.73
C LEU A 240 -0.11 -46.60 -7.11
N ASN A 241 -1.33 -46.54 -7.64
CA ASN A 241 -1.93 -47.71 -8.27
C ASN A 241 -1.09 -48.08 -9.50
N ASN A 242 -0.50 -49.28 -9.41
CA ASN A 242 0.43 -49.89 -10.36
C ASN A 242 -0.29 -50.37 -11.63
#